data_AF-A0A963EVE0-F1
#
_entry.id   AF-A0A963EVE0-F1
#
_cell.length_a   1.000
_cell.length_b   1.000
_cell.length_c   1.000
_cell.angle_alpha   90.00
_cell.angle_beta   90.00
_cell.angle_gamma   90.00
#
_symmetry.space_group_name_H-M   'P 1'
#
loop_
_entity.id
_entity.type
_entity.pdbx_description
1 polymer ?
#
loop_
_entity_poly.entity_id
_entity_poly.type
_entity_poly.pdbx_seq_one_letter_code
_entity_poly.pdbx_strand_id
1 'polypeptide(L)'
;MSSTNPLRGRTLAATADLSVDEQRYLYQKTRELKAAWNTGGDLTPFRIHDPELNVYLLFLEDSTRTKESFRNAANFHDIKLNVFDPSTSSFKKSESLVDTLKMLFGYGRRSIFVMRTQMEGVCRAMEEQLGDYADRIGRERPVFINAGDGRHEHPTQEFLDEFTFLEQRAWDDSRIHVALIGDLHHGRTVHSKADGLKIFRSVTVDLVAPKELTLPDSYRSRMEENGFEIREWESIEAYLDAAEVCDCWYFTRLQLERMGDEIRDREDELREAVTFQRRWLERLPQNTRFFHPLPRHRVKPVIPSFLDATQLNGWDGQSINGFFTRVIELAIVAGQLGGDFSGAGPAPESKDESFITEVALTRKTRVEDRFKVGIKPVDNGTVIDHIAKGGTPEEIWDRIYRIRRILKLNVRGSQGVFHGVDPRVYKGLISLPDILEISPTELKKLAAVSPGCTVNLVKDRSVKAKYRLAMPPKIYNFAEISCKNAECVTWPGAFQNVPPYFYRTVGETFTCRYCGKRHEYGDIWDL
;
A
#
# COMPACT_ATOMS: atom_id res chain seq x y z
N MET A 1 8.96 15.36 -32.07
CA MET A 1 9.06 15.44 -30.59
C MET A 1 8.03 14.47 -30.05
N SER A 2 8.45 13.29 -29.59
CA SER A 2 7.53 12.29 -29.03
C SER A 2 6.94 12.87 -27.75
N SER A 3 5.66 13.26 -27.75
CA SER A 3 4.98 13.55 -26.50
C SER A 3 4.84 12.21 -25.78
N THR A 4 5.75 11.92 -24.86
CA THR A 4 5.72 10.69 -24.07
C THR A 4 4.43 10.69 -23.26
N ASN A 5 3.49 9.81 -23.61
CA ASN A 5 2.25 9.61 -22.85
C ASN A 5 2.62 9.28 -21.39
N PRO A 6 2.33 10.16 -20.41
CA PRO A 6 2.78 10.02 -19.03
C PRO A 6 2.13 8.84 -18.28
N LEU A 7 1.05 8.29 -18.83
CA LEU A 7 0.31 7.18 -18.23
C LEU A 7 0.67 5.80 -18.82
N ARG A 8 1.36 5.78 -19.97
CA ARG A 8 1.80 4.52 -20.60
C ARG A 8 2.74 3.78 -19.67
N GLY A 9 2.49 2.49 -19.46
CA GLY A 9 3.37 1.62 -18.69
C GLY A 9 3.24 1.76 -17.17
N ARG A 10 2.27 2.54 -16.67
CA ARG A 10 2.01 2.71 -15.24
C ARG A 10 1.33 1.46 -14.67
N THR A 11 1.85 0.97 -13.55
CA THR A 11 1.19 -0.04 -12.71
C THR A 11 0.10 0.60 -11.87
N LEU A 12 -1.03 -0.09 -11.73
CA LEU A 12 -2.16 0.27 -10.87
C LEU A 12 -2.21 -0.72 -9.69
N ALA A 13 -1.28 -0.62 -8.75
CA ALA A 13 -1.19 -1.50 -7.58
C ALA A 13 -2.07 -0.99 -6.42
N ALA A 14 -2.19 0.32 -6.27
CA ALA A 14 -2.96 1.00 -5.23
C ALA A 14 -3.77 2.17 -5.80
N THR A 15 -4.79 2.65 -5.07
CA THR A 15 -5.64 3.77 -5.52
C THR A 15 -4.81 5.05 -5.68
N ALA A 16 -3.85 5.25 -4.77
CA ALA A 16 -2.93 6.39 -4.77
C ALA A 16 -1.90 6.37 -5.92
N ASP A 17 -1.86 5.32 -6.74
CA ASP A 17 -0.98 5.28 -7.91
C ASP A 17 -1.40 6.23 -9.02
N LEU A 18 -2.67 6.63 -9.03
CA LEU A 18 -3.16 7.72 -9.86
C LEU A 18 -3.34 8.95 -8.98
N SER A 19 -2.81 10.09 -9.43
CA SER A 19 -3.16 11.37 -8.82
C SER A 19 -4.65 11.67 -8.98
N VAL A 20 -5.18 12.62 -8.20
CA VAL A 20 -6.58 13.05 -8.35
C VAL A 20 -6.89 13.53 -9.78
N ASP A 21 -5.94 14.22 -10.43
CA ASP A 21 -6.12 14.67 -11.82
C ASP A 21 -6.09 13.50 -12.81
N GLU A 22 -5.22 12.51 -12.59
CA GLU A 22 -5.16 11.28 -13.40
C GLU A 22 -6.45 10.44 -13.23
N GLN A 23 -7.01 10.38 -12.02
CA GLN A 23 -8.31 9.74 -11.74
C GLN A 23 -9.46 10.49 -12.42
N ARG A 24 -9.48 11.82 -12.37
CA ARG A 24 -10.46 12.65 -13.10
C ARG A 24 -10.39 12.42 -14.60
N TYR A 25 -9.18 12.32 -15.14
CA TYR A 25 -8.97 11.98 -16.54
C TYR A 25 -9.52 10.58 -16.88
N LEU A 26 -9.25 9.57 -16.04
CA LEU A 26 -9.84 8.23 -16.15
C LEU A 26 -11.38 8.34 -16.22
N TYR A 27 -12.01 9.04 -15.27
CA TYR A 27 -13.48 9.16 -15.22
C TYR A 27 -14.08 9.93 -16.38
N GLN A 28 -13.40 10.97 -16.85
CA GLN A 28 -13.80 11.70 -18.04
C GLN A 28 -13.81 10.76 -19.26
N LYS A 29 -12.74 10.01 -19.49
CA LYS A 29 -12.67 9.07 -20.62
C LYS A 29 -13.66 7.92 -20.48
N THR A 30 -13.94 7.45 -19.26
CA THR A 30 -14.99 6.47 -19.01
C THR A 30 -16.36 7.01 -19.36
N ARG A 31 -16.66 8.27 -19.01
CA ARG A 31 -17.92 8.94 -19.35
C ARG A 31 -18.07 9.09 -20.86
N GLU A 32 -17.02 9.53 -21.56
CA GLU A 32 -17.01 9.67 -23.02
C GLU A 32 -17.29 8.31 -23.70
N LEU A 33 -16.59 7.25 -23.28
CA LEU A 33 -16.81 5.89 -23.78
C LEU A 33 -18.23 5.42 -23.54
N LYS A 34 -18.74 5.56 -22.31
CA LYS A 34 -20.08 5.12 -21.93
C LYS A 34 -21.17 5.87 -22.71
N ALA A 35 -20.99 7.17 -22.92
CA ALA A 35 -21.90 7.98 -23.75
C ALA A 35 -21.90 7.49 -25.21
N ALA A 36 -20.73 7.34 -25.82
CA ALA A 36 -20.60 6.83 -27.19
C ALA A 36 -21.21 5.43 -27.33
N TRP A 37 -20.99 4.54 -26.37
CA TRP A 37 -21.58 3.21 -26.35
C TRP A 37 -23.10 3.25 -26.36
N ASN A 38 -23.70 4.08 -25.51
CA ASN A 38 -25.15 4.17 -25.37
C ASN A 38 -25.83 4.82 -26.59
N THR A 39 -25.14 5.71 -27.30
CA THR A 39 -25.67 6.39 -28.49
C THR A 39 -25.30 5.69 -29.80
N GLY A 40 -24.56 4.58 -29.77
CA GLY A 40 -24.02 3.93 -30.98
C GLY A 40 -22.98 4.78 -31.73
N GLY A 41 -22.25 5.63 -31.01
CA GLY A 41 -21.18 6.47 -31.55
C GLY A 41 -19.88 5.71 -31.85
N ASP A 42 -18.87 6.45 -32.30
CA ASP A 42 -17.56 5.87 -32.62
C ASP A 42 -16.78 5.47 -31.36
N LEU A 43 -16.38 4.21 -31.29
CA LEU A 43 -15.64 3.61 -30.18
C LEU A 43 -14.15 3.43 -30.50
N THR A 44 -13.75 3.67 -31.76
CA THR A 44 -12.37 3.51 -32.25
C THR A 44 -11.35 4.27 -31.41
N PRO A 45 -11.58 5.52 -30.95
CA PRO A 45 -10.60 6.26 -30.16
C PRO A 45 -10.15 5.56 -28.86
N PHE A 46 -11.00 4.69 -28.30
CA PHE A 46 -10.73 3.98 -27.04
C PHE A 46 -10.07 2.61 -27.26
N ARG A 47 -9.97 2.12 -28.50
CA ARG A 47 -9.40 0.80 -28.80
C ARG A 47 -7.89 0.85 -28.82
N ILE A 48 -7.24 -0.16 -28.21
CA ILE A 48 -5.79 -0.24 -28.19
C ILE A 48 -5.31 -0.76 -29.55
N HIS A 49 -4.42 0.00 -30.20
CA HIS A 49 -3.83 -0.40 -31.47
C HIS A 49 -2.40 -0.95 -31.28
N ASP A 50 -2.28 -2.08 -30.58
CA ASP A 50 -1.00 -2.73 -30.27
C ASP A 50 -1.12 -4.26 -30.42
N PRO A 51 -0.76 -4.84 -31.59
CA PRO A 51 -0.86 -6.29 -31.83
C PRO A 51 0.17 -7.13 -31.06
N GLU A 52 1.16 -6.48 -30.44
CA GLU A 52 2.20 -7.13 -29.64
C GLU A 52 1.86 -7.16 -28.13
N LEU A 53 0.79 -6.46 -27.73
CA LEU A 53 0.29 -6.43 -26.36
C LEU A 53 -0.42 -7.73 -25.98
N ASN A 54 0.07 -8.37 -24.93
CA ASN A 54 -0.58 -9.48 -24.25
C ASN A 54 -1.20 -9.02 -22.92
N VAL A 55 -2.45 -9.40 -22.67
CA VAL A 55 -3.08 -9.27 -21.35
C VAL A 55 -3.17 -10.65 -20.71
N TYR A 56 -2.68 -10.77 -19.48
CA TYR A 56 -2.80 -11.96 -18.67
C TYR A 56 -3.76 -11.71 -17.51
N LEU A 57 -4.79 -12.53 -17.37
CA LEU A 57 -5.67 -12.54 -16.19
C LEU A 57 -5.20 -13.64 -15.23
N LEU A 58 -4.58 -13.24 -14.11
CA LEU A 58 -4.12 -14.13 -13.05
C LEU A 58 -5.02 -13.97 -11.82
N PHE A 59 -6.10 -14.74 -11.79
CA PHE A 59 -7.03 -14.78 -10.66
C PHE A 59 -6.72 -16.01 -9.82
N LEU A 60 -5.87 -15.83 -8.79
CA LEU A 60 -5.44 -16.87 -7.85
C LEU A 60 -6.44 -17.10 -6.72
N GLU A 61 -7.46 -16.23 -6.60
CA GLU A 61 -8.62 -16.39 -5.73
C GLU A 61 -9.93 -16.18 -6.53
N ASP A 62 -11.02 -16.74 -6.01
CA ASP A 62 -12.32 -16.73 -6.67
C ASP A 62 -12.83 -15.31 -6.96
N SER A 63 -13.23 -15.10 -8.22
CA SER A 63 -13.75 -13.84 -8.72
C SER A 63 -14.49 -14.06 -10.03
N THR A 64 -15.79 -13.80 -10.04
CA THR A 64 -16.58 -13.81 -11.28
C THR A 64 -16.62 -12.41 -11.88
N ARG A 65 -17.08 -11.41 -11.11
CA ARG A 65 -17.38 -10.06 -11.64
C ARG A 65 -16.14 -9.36 -12.19
N THR A 66 -15.08 -9.27 -11.39
CA THR A 66 -13.84 -8.60 -11.78
C THR A 66 -13.15 -9.32 -12.94
N LYS A 67 -13.10 -10.66 -12.90
CA LYS A 67 -12.49 -11.48 -13.96
C LYS A 67 -13.23 -11.32 -15.28
N GLU A 68 -14.55 -11.49 -15.28
CA GLU A 68 -15.34 -11.42 -16.50
C GLU A 68 -15.40 -9.99 -17.05
N SER A 69 -15.44 -8.95 -16.22
CA SER A 69 -15.37 -7.57 -16.74
C SER A 69 -14.03 -7.26 -17.39
N PHE A 70 -12.90 -7.74 -16.84
CA PHE A 70 -11.59 -7.55 -17.48
C PHE A 70 -11.44 -8.37 -18.75
N ARG A 71 -11.99 -9.58 -18.77
CA ARG A 71 -12.08 -10.40 -19.99
C ARG A 71 -12.86 -9.67 -21.08
N ASN A 72 -14.03 -9.11 -20.74
CA ASN A 72 -14.83 -8.34 -21.69
C ASN A 72 -14.14 -7.03 -22.10
N ALA A 73 -13.43 -6.36 -21.19
CA ALA A 73 -12.63 -5.17 -21.51
C ALA A 73 -11.48 -5.50 -22.49
N ALA A 74 -10.77 -6.61 -22.29
CA ALA A 74 -9.75 -7.06 -23.23
C ALA A 74 -10.35 -7.44 -24.60
N ASN A 75 -11.51 -8.11 -24.62
CA ASN A 75 -12.24 -8.39 -25.86
C ASN A 75 -12.70 -7.10 -26.56
N PHE A 76 -13.09 -6.08 -25.80
CA PHE A 76 -13.40 -4.76 -26.37
C PHE A 76 -12.21 -4.16 -27.11
N HIS A 77 -10.97 -4.41 -26.68
CA HIS A 77 -9.78 -3.91 -27.36
C HIS A 77 -9.28 -4.80 -28.52
N ASP A 78 -9.83 -6.00 -28.69
CA ASP A 78 -9.36 -6.99 -29.68
C ASP A 78 -7.86 -7.34 -29.53
N ILE A 79 -7.40 -7.46 -28.28
CA ILE A 79 -6.01 -7.77 -27.92
C ILE A 79 -5.84 -9.23 -27.46
N LYS A 80 -4.60 -9.72 -27.49
CA LYS A 80 -4.29 -11.11 -27.07
C LYS A 80 -4.57 -11.28 -25.58
N LEU A 81 -5.57 -12.11 -25.27
CA LEU A 81 -5.98 -12.40 -23.90
C LEU A 81 -5.56 -13.82 -23.48
N ASN A 82 -4.85 -13.92 -22.37
CA ASN A 82 -4.47 -15.18 -21.74
C ASN A 82 -5.13 -15.27 -20.36
N VAL A 83 -5.92 -16.31 -20.12
CA VAL A 83 -6.52 -16.55 -18.80
C VAL A 83 -5.73 -17.65 -18.11
N PHE A 84 -5.04 -17.29 -17.03
CA PHE A 84 -4.27 -18.26 -16.24
C PHE A 84 -5.22 -19.01 -15.31
N ASP A 85 -5.14 -20.34 -15.33
CA ASP A 85 -5.88 -21.21 -14.43
C ASP A 85 -4.94 -21.78 -13.36
N PRO A 86 -5.05 -21.33 -12.10
CA PRO A 86 -4.22 -21.83 -11.01
C PRO A 86 -4.34 -23.34 -10.82
N SER A 87 -5.52 -23.90 -11.08
CA SER A 87 -5.85 -25.31 -10.79
C SER A 87 -5.13 -26.30 -11.70
N THR A 88 -4.74 -25.88 -12.89
CA THR A 88 -4.06 -26.69 -13.92
C THR A 88 -2.60 -26.31 -14.14
N SER A 89 -2.12 -25.24 -13.49
CA SER A 89 -0.78 -24.69 -13.69
C SER A 89 0.32 -25.30 -12.80
N SER A 90 1.58 -24.99 -13.12
CA SER A 90 2.79 -25.34 -12.35
C SER A 90 2.83 -24.77 -10.93
N PHE A 91 1.85 -23.95 -10.52
CA PHE A 91 1.68 -23.54 -9.12
C PHE A 91 1.62 -24.75 -8.16
N LYS A 92 1.09 -25.89 -8.61
CA LYS A 92 1.09 -27.16 -7.84
C LYS A 92 2.47 -27.78 -7.65
N LYS A 93 3.49 -27.33 -8.38
CA LYS A 93 4.87 -27.82 -8.33
C LYS A 93 5.80 -26.94 -7.46
N SER A 94 5.23 -26.14 -6.55
CA SER A 94 5.96 -25.26 -5.64
C SER A 94 6.81 -24.18 -6.34
N GLU A 95 6.43 -23.75 -7.54
CA GLU A 95 7.07 -22.64 -8.24
C GLU A 95 6.70 -21.30 -7.58
N SER A 96 7.65 -20.35 -7.49
CA SER A 96 7.38 -19.02 -6.97
C SER A 96 6.52 -18.22 -7.95
N LEU A 97 5.67 -17.31 -7.46
CA LEU A 97 4.86 -16.45 -8.32
C LEU A 97 5.73 -15.56 -9.23
N VAL A 98 6.89 -15.14 -8.71
CA VAL A 98 7.90 -14.38 -9.43
C VAL A 98 8.38 -15.16 -10.67
N ASP A 99 8.71 -16.44 -10.51
CA ASP A 99 9.24 -17.26 -11.61
C ASP A 99 8.17 -17.56 -12.66
N THR A 100 6.94 -17.89 -12.23
CA THR A 100 5.80 -18.04 -13.13
C THR A 100 5.56 -16.76 -13.95
N LEU A 101 5.56 -15.59 -13.31
CA LEU A 101 5.35 -14.32 -14.02
C LEU A 101 6.51 -13.96 -14.95
N LYS A 102 7.76 -14.22 -14.55
CA LYS A 102 8.93 -14.03 -15.43
C LYS A 102 8.83 -14.89 -16.69
N MET A 103 8.40 -16.14 -16.54
CA MET A 103 8.16 -17.05 -17.66
C MET A 103 7.07 -16.51 -18.59
N LEU A 104 5.91 -16.10 -18.06
CA LEU A 104 4.81 -15.53 -18.85
C LEU A 104 5.23 -14.22 -19.54
N PHE A 105 5.97 -13.36 -18.84
CA PHE A 105 6.56 -12.15 -19.41
C PHE A 105 7.51 -12.46 -20.57
N GLY A 106 8.20 -13.60 -20.53
CA GLY A 106 9.02 -14.12 -21.63
C GLY A 106 8.27 -14.32 -22.96
N TYR A 107 6.96 -14.58 -22.93
CA TYR A 107 6.20 -14.98 -24.12
C TYR A 107 5.65 -13.82 -24.97
N GLY A 108 5.59 -12.60 -24.43
CA GLY A 108 4.99 -11.45 -25.12
C GLY A 108 5.90 -10.25 -25.10
N ARG A 109 6.05 -9.50 -26.21
CA ARG A 109 6.95 -8.32 -26.23
C ARG A 109 6.53 -7.25 -25.23
N ARG A 110 5.22 -7.12 -25.02
CA ARG A 110 4.60 -6.24 -24.04
C ARG A 110 3.49 -6.97 -23.29
N SER A 111 3.44 -6.79 -21.98
CA SER A 111 2.52 -7.54 -21.12
C SER A 111 1.86 -6.66 -20.08
N ILE A 112 0.53 -6.77 -19.96
CA ILE A 112 -0.25 -6.29 -18.81
C ILE A 112 -0.72 -7.52 -18.03
N PHE A 113 -0.43 -7.55 -16.73
CA PHE A 113 -0.87 -8.58 -15.80
C PHE A 113 -1.97 -8.01 -14.90
N VAL A 114 -3.19 -8.50 -15.08
CA VAL A 114 -4.30 -8.23 -14.16
C VAL A 114 -4.30 -9.33 -13.11
N MET A 115 -4.04 -8.97 -11.86
CA MET A 115 -3.79 -9.94 -10.79
C MET A 115 -4.80 -9.80 -9.67
N ARG A 116 -5.32 -10.95 -9.21
CA ARG A 116 -6.08 -11.06 -7.97
C ARG A 116 -5.53 -12.20 -7.13
N THR A 117 -5.22 -11.94 -5.87
CA THR A 117 -4.44 -12.84 -5.00
C THR A 117 -4.83 -12.66 -3.54
N GLN A 118 -4.60 -13.68 -2.70
CA GLN A 118 -4.71 -13.53 -1.24
C GLN A 118 -3.52 -12.81 -0.62
N MET A 119 -2.36 -12.86 -1.29
CA MET A 119 -1.13 -12.24 -0.83
C MET A 119 -1.10 -10.75 -1.15
N GLU A 120 -0.80 -9.93 -0.14
CA GLU A 120 -0.84 -8.47 -0.18
C GLU A 120 0.46 -7.86 -0.73
N GLY A 121 0.33 -6.82 -1.54
CA GLY A 121 1.43 -6.06 -2.11
C GLY A 121 2.09 -6.69 -3.35
N VAL A 122 1.49 -7.75 -3.90
CA VAL A 122 2.06 -8.53 -5.01
C VAL A 122 2.28 -7.67 -6.26
N CYS A 123 1.29 -6.86 -6.68
CA CYS A 123 1.43 -6.06 -7.91
C CYS A 123 2.64 -5.12 -7.87
N ARG A 124 2.84 -4.42 -6.74
CA ARG A 124 4.02 -3.56 -6.54
C ARG A 124 5.32 -4.35 -6.52
N ALA A 125 5.34 -5.48 -5.80
CA ALA A 125 6.52 -6.32 -5.74
C ALA A 125 6.90 -6.86 -7.13
N MET A 126 5.93 -7.31 -7.92
CA MET A 126 6.17 -7.83 -9.26
C MET A 126 6.58 -6.74 -10.25
N GLU A 127 6.02 -5.52 -10.13
CA GLU A 127 6.47 -4.35 -10.89
C GLU A 127 7.97 -4.11 -10.71
N GLU A 128 8.44 -4.12 -9.46
CA GLU A 128 9.86 -3.89 -9.15
C GLU A 128 10.73 -5.07 -9.62
N GLN A 129 10.36 -6.30 -9.24
CA GLN A 129 11.15 -7.50 -9.56
C GLN A 129 11.23 -7.79 -11.06
N LEU A 130 10.11 -7.68 -11.79
CA LEU A 130 10.09 -7.89 -13.23
C LEU A 130 10.55 -6.64 -13.99
N GLY A 131 10.43 -5.44 -13.43
CA GLY A 131 11.03 -4.23 -13.97
C GLY A 131 12.56 -4.32 -14.04
N ASP A 132 13.19 -4.70 -12.94
CA ASP A 132 14.65 -4.93 -12.88
C ASP A 132 15.10 -6.06 -13.81
N TYR A 133 14.25 -7.08 -14.00
CA TYR A 133 14.52 -8.14 -14.98
C TYR A 133 14.39 -7.64 -16.41
N ALA A 134 13.31 -6.91 -16.74
CA ALA A 134 13.05 -6.35 -18.06
C ALA A 134 14.17 -5.40 -18.51
N ASP A 135 14.62 -4.52 -17.61
CA ASP A 135 15.74 -3.59 -17.86
C ASP A 135 17.03 -4.35 -18.20
N ARG A 136 17.36 -5.41 -17.45
CA ARG A 136 18.56 -6.24 -17.70
C ARG A 136 18.55 -6.93 -19.06
N ILE A 137 17.38 -7.30 -19.56
CA ILE A 137 17.23 -7.97 -20.86
C ILE A 137 16.81 -7.02 -21.99
N GLY A 138 16.78 -5.70 -21.73
CA GLY A 138 16.48 -4.68 -22.73
C GLY A 138 15.04 -4.70 -23.26
N ARG A 139 14.05 -4.94 -22.40
CA ARG A 139 12.63 -5.03 -22.77
C ARG A 139 11.77 -4.00 -22.04
N GLU A 140 10.63 -3.64 -22.64
CA GLU A 140 9.64 -2.78 -21.98
C GLU A 140 9.18 -3.45 -20.69
N ARG A 141 9.17 -2.69 -19.58
CA ARG A 141 8.74 -3.18 -18.28
C ARG A 141 7.26 -3.62 -18.35
N PRO A 142 6.89 -4.76 -17.73
CA PRO A 142 5.50 -5.18 -17.69
C PRO A 142 4.68 -4.28 -16.77
N VAL A 143 3.38 -4.20 -17.06
CA VAL A 143 2.40 -3.46 -16.26
C VAL A 143 1.63 -4.42 -15.38
N PHE A 144 1.32 -3.99 -14.15
CA PHE A 144 0.46 -4.74 -13.24
C PHE A 144 -0.81 -3.94 -12.91
N ILE A 145 -1.95 -4.61 -12.87
CA ILE A 145 -3.23 -4.05 -12.43
C ILE A 145 -3.74 -4.90 -11.27
N ASN A 146 -3.93 -4.29 -10.11
CA ASN A 146 -4.44 -4.94 -8.92
C ASN A 146 -5.98 -5.07 -8.98
N ALA A 147 -6.44 -6.28 -9.23
CA ALA A 147 -7.85 -6.69 -9.20
C ALA A 147 -8.30 -7.21 -7.81
N GLY A 148 -7.49 -6.97 -6.78
CA GLY A 148 -7.71 -7.30 -5.37
C GLY A 148 -6.56 -8.12 -4.79
N ASP A 149 -5.91 -7.63 -3.73
CA ASP A 149 -4.84 -8.33 -3.01
C ASP A 149 -5.15 -8.48 -1.51
N GLY A 150 -5.42 -9.71 -1.07
CA GLY A 150 -5.70 -10.03 0.34
C GLY A 150 -6.81 -9.16 0.93
N ARG A 151 -6.52 -8.54 2.09
CA ARG A 151 -7.35 -7.53 2.76
C ARG A 151 -6.83 -6.11 2.52
N HIS A 152 -5.80 -5.95 1.70
CA HIS A 152 -5.06 -4.71 1.50
C HIS A 152 -5.83 -3.72 0.62
N GLU A 153 -5.85 -3.90 -0.71
CA GLU A 153 -6.48 -2.95 -1.64
C GLU A 153 -7.26 -3.63 -2.78
N HIS A 154 -8.12 -2.84 -3.43
CA HIS A 154 -8.79 -3.17 -4.67
C HIS A 154 -9.02 -1.90 -5.51
N PRO A 155 -7.96 -1.29 -6.09
CA PRO A 155 -8.04 0.03 -6.72
C PRO A 155 -9.04 0.09 -7.89
N THR A 156 -9.11 -0.96 -8.71
CA THR A 156 -10.07 -1.05 -9.84
C THR A 156 -11.54 -1.14 -9.41
N GLN A 157 -11.80 -1.47 -8.14
CA GLN A 157 -13.14 -1.37 -7.55
C GLN A 157 -13.37 0.04 -7.00
N GLU A 158 -12.35 0.68 -6.43
CA GLU A 158 -12.49 2.07 -5.98
C GLU A 158 -12.76 3.02 -7.16
N PHE A 159 -12.01 2.89 -8.26
CA PHE A 159 -12.21 3.71 -9.45
C PHE A 159 -13.62 3.58 -10.04
N LEU A 160 -14.20 2.38 -10.04
CA LEU A 160 -15.57 2.19 -10.54
C LEU A 160 -16.62 2.67 -9.55
N ASP A 161 -16.33 2.63 -8.25
CA ASP A 161 -17.22 3.16 -7.22
C ASP A 161 -17.28 4.68 -7.32
N GLU A 162 -16.14 5.36 -7.36
CA GLU A 162 -16.06 6.82 -7.52
C GLU A 162 -16.69 7.30 -8.81
N PHE A 163 -16.43 6.62 -9.94
CA PHE A 163 -17.11 6.91 -11.20
C PHE A 163 -18.63 6.82 -11.05
N THR A 164 -19.13 5.79 -10.35
CA THR A 164 -20.56 5.59 -10.12
C THR A 164 -21.13 6.67 -9.20
N PHE A 165 -20.42 7.06 -8.16
CA PHE A 165 -20.84 8.13 -7.26
C PHE A 165 -20.92 9.48 -7.98
N LEU A 166 -19.90 9.82 -8.79
CA LEU A 166 -19.91 11.00 -9.63
C LEU A 166 -21.09 10.99 -10.61
N GLU A 167 -21.32 9.88 -11.29
CA GLU A 167 -22.44 9.75 -12.24
C GLU A 167 -23.80 9.99 -11.57
N GLN A 168 -24.02 9.40 -10.38
CA GLN A 168 -25.27 9.55 -9.62
C GLN A 168 -25.47 10.98 -9.09
N ARG A 169 -24.38 11.71 -8.86
CA ARG A 169 -24.39 13.11 -8.40
C ARG A 169 -24.30 14.11 -9.57
N ALA A 170 -24.64 13.68 -10.79
CA ALA A 170 -24.57 14.53 -11.98
C ALA A 170 -23.19 15.20 -12.19
N TRP A 171 -22.12 14.49 -11.81
CA TRP A 171 -20.72 14.92 -11.88
C TRP A 171 -20.34 16.04 -10.92
N ASP A 172 -21.15 16.28 -9.88
CA ASP A 172 -20.79 17.17 -8.78
C ASP A 172 -19.75 16.50 -7.85
N ASP A 173 -18.57 17.11 -7.80
CA ASP A 173 -17.42 16.70 -6.99
C ASP A 173 -17.21 17.58 -5.75
N SER A 174 -18.13 18.50 -5.45
CA SER A 174 -17.98 19.46 -4.35
C SER A 174 -18.01 18.79 -2.97
N ARG A 175 -18.90 17.81 -2.79
CA ARG A 175 -19.05 17.03 -1.56
C ARG A 175 -19.54 15.62 -1.86
N ILE A 176 -19.06 14.66 -1.08
CA ILE A 176 -19.70 13.36 -0.88
C ILE A 176 -19.96 13.12 0.61
N HIS A 177 -21.11 12.53 0.91
CA HIS A 177 -21.44 11.99 2.21
C HIS A 177 -21.85 10.54 2.01
N VAL A 178 -21.08 9.60 2.57
CA VAL A 178 -21.26 8.16 2.31
C VAL A 178 -21.32 7.38 3.62
N ALA A 179 -22.27 6.45 3.71
CA ALA A 179 -22.34 5.46 4.78
C ALA A 179 -21.71 4.14 4.33
N LEU A 180 -20.66 3.69 5.02
CA LEU A 180 -20.04 2.38 4.80
C LEU A 180 -20.62 1.40 5.83
N ILE A 181 -21.28 0.36 5.35
CA ILE A 181 -22.16 -0.47 6.18
C ILE A 181 -21.79 -1.95 6.06
N GLY A 182 -21.57 -2.63 7.17
CA GLY A 182 -21.34 -4.09 7.20
C GLY A 182 -20.01 -4.48 7.85
N ASP A 183 -19.29 -5.42 7.23
CA ASP A 183 -17.95 -5.82 7.66
C ASP A 183 -16.92 -4.80 7.14
N LEU A 184 -16.55 -3.83 7.99
CA LEU A 184 -15.55 -2.81 7.70
C LEU A 184 -14.14 -3.25 8.12
N HIS A 185 -14.03 -4.32 8.92
CA HIS A 185 -12.77 -4.87 9.39
C HIS A 185 -12.03 -5.67 8.31
N HIS A 186 -12.77 -6.45 7.52
CA HIS A 186 -12.23 -7.32 6.48
C HIS A 186 -12.45 -6.80 5.06
N GLY A 187 -13.29 -5.76 4.90
CA GLY A 187 -13.71 -5.24 3.62
C GLY A 187 -12.63 -4.45 2.89
N ARG A 188 -11.80 -5.12 2.07
CA ARG A 188 -10.75 -4.43 1.26
C ARG A 188 -11.25 -3.29 0.36
N THR A 189 -12.51 -3.36 -0.06
CA THR A 189 -13.14 -2.29 -0.85
C THR A 189 -13.39 -1.05 0.01
N VAL A 190 -13.74 -1.23 1.29
CA VAL A 190 -13.83 -0.14 2.27
C VAL A 190 -12.45 0.38 2.63
N HIS A 191 -11.46 -0.51 2.77
CA HIS A 191 -10.08 -0.11 3.02
C HIS A 191 -9.50 0.79 1.91
N SER A 192 -9.84 0.49 0.66
CA SER A 192 -9.44 1.30 -0.50
C SER A 192 -10.04 2.72 -0.44
N LYS A 193 -11.21 2.91 0.17
CA LYS A 193 -11.83 4.22 0.40
C LYS A 193 -11.07 5.10 1.38
N ALA A 194 -10.15 4.55 2.17
CA ALA A 194 -9.33 5.35 3.07
C ALA A 194 -8.43 6.33 2.32
N ASP A 195 -7.99 5.95 1.11
CA ASP A 195 -7.25 6.82 0.18
C ASP A 195 -7.99 7.11 -1.13
N GLY A 196 -9.15 6.47 -1.31
CA GLY A 196 -10.18 6.87 -2.26
C GLY A 196 -10.97 8.09 -1.78
N LEU A 197 -12.00 8.46 -2.53
CA LEU A 197 -12.88 9.62 -2.34
C LEU A 197 -12.20 11.00 -2.43
N LYS A 198 -10.87 11.07 -2.58
CA LYS A 198 -10.11 12.33 -2.69
C LYS A 198 -10.41 13.15 -3.94
N ILE A 199 -11.18 12.58 -4.87
CA ILE A 199 -11.71 13.29 -6.02
C ILE A 199 -12.79 14.29 -5.60
N PHE A 200 -13.44 14.07 -4.44
CA PHE A 200 -14.41 14.98 -3.85
C PHE A 200 -13.70 16.02 -2.97
N ARG A 201 -14.11 17.29 -3.05
CA ARG A 201 -13.48 18.37 -2.28
C ARG A 201 -13.79 18.33 -0.78
N SER A 202 -14.93 17.74 -0.41
CA SER A 202 -15.38 17.54 0.97
C SER A 202 -15.92 16.12 1.12
N VAL A 203 -15.46 15.39 2.14
CA VAL A 203 -15.82 13.99 2.36
C VAL A 203 -16.30 13.80 3.80
N THR A 204 -17.53 13.33 3.96
CA THR A 204 -18.06 12.83 5.24
C THR A 204 -18.32 11.33 5.12
N VAL A 205 -17.81 10.54 6.05
CA VAL A 205 -17.93 9.08 6.09
C VAL A 205 -18.64 8.66 7.38
N ASP A 206 -19.79 7.99 7.24
CA ASP A 206 -20.43 7.27 8.34
C ASP A 206 -19.98 5.81 8.34
N LEU A 207 -19.30 5.37 9.38
CA LEU A 207 -18.92 3.98 9.59
C LEU A 207 -20.02 3.30 10.40
N VAL A 208 -20.83 2.47 9.74
CA VAL A 208 -21.99 1.80 10.34
C VAL A 208 -21.69 0.31 10.49
N ALA A 209 -21.16 -0.07 11.65
CA ALA A 209 -20.80 -1.44 11.98
C ALA A 209 -20.79 -1.67 13.50
N PRO A 210 -21.18 -2.87 13.96
CA PRO A 210 -20.99 -3.23 15.36
C PRO A 210 -19.49 -3.29 15.69
N LYS A 211 -19.16 -3.22 16.99
CA LYS A 211 -17.77 -3.09 17.49
C LYS A 211 -16.81 -4.15 16.93
N GLU A 212 -17.29 -5.35 16.68
CA GLU A 212 -16.52 -6.50 16.17
C GLU A 212 -16.16 -6.35 14.68
N LEU A 213 -16.85 -5.47 13.96
CA LEU A 213 -16.74 -5.26 12.51
C LEU A 213 -16.24 -3.86 12.16
N THR A 214 -15.74 -3.10 13.12
CA THR A 214 -15.27 -1.73 12.91
C THR A 214 -14.05 -1.66 12.01
N LEU A 215 -13.92 -0.52 11.33
CA LEU A 215 -12.77 -0.21 10.50
C LEU A 215 -11.49 -0.26 11.36
N PRO A 216 -10.40 -0.89 10.91
CA PRO A 216 -9.15 -0.90 11.67
C PRO A 216 -8.58 0.52 11.82
N ASP A 217 -8.00 0.81 12.99
CA ASP A 217 -7.49 2.15 13.34
C ASP A 217 -6.51 2.73 12.33
N SER A 218 -5.72 1.88 11.66
CA SER A 218 -4.80 2.31 10.61
C SER A 218 -5.49 2.95 9.41
N TYR A 219 -6.67 2.44 9.02
CA TYR A 219 -7.46 2.99 7.92
C TYR A 219 -8.28 4.20 8.37
N ARG A 220 -8.80 4.17 9.61
CA ARG A 220 -9.44 5.33 10.25
C ARG A 220 -8.49 6.53 10.32
N SER A 221 -7.27 6.31 10.80
CA SER A 221 -6.23 7.35 10.86
C SER A 221 -5.87 7.87 9.47
N ARG A 222 -5.80 7.00 8.44
CA ARG A 222 -5.57 7.42 7.04
C ARG A 222 -6.71 8.32 6.53
N MET A 223 -7.97 8.00 6.83
CA MET A 223 -9.11 8.85 6.47
C MET A 223 -9.02 10.23 7.15
N GLU A 224 -8.65 10.30 8.44
CA GLU A 224 -8.45 11.56 9.16
C GLU A 224 -7.26 12.36 8.59
N GLU A 225 -6.13 11.70 8.28
CA GLU A 225 -4.96 12.29 7.63
C GLU A 225 -5.29 12.86 6.24
N ASN A 226 -6.25 12.25 5.53
CA ASN A 226 -6.79 12.73 4.26
C ASN A 226 -7.86 13.84 4.43
N GLY A 227 -8.20 14.22 5.66
CA GLY A 227 -9.11 15.32 5.98
C GLY A 227 -10.60 14.95 5.93
N PHE A 228 -10.94 13.66 6.03
CA PHE A 228 -12.33 13.21 6.02
C PHE A 228 -12.99 13.45 7.38
N GLU A 229 -14.25 13.86 7.37
CA GLU A 229 -15.08 13.86 8.57
C GLU A 229 -15.61 12.45 8.81
N ILE A 230 -15.34 11.85 9.97
CA ILE A 230 -15.73 10.48 10.30
C ILE A 230 -16.73 10.47 11.45
N ARG A 231 -17.82 9.71 11.29
CA ARG A 231 -18.81 9.44 12.33
C ARG A 231 -19.03 7.93 12.44
N GLU A 232 -19.27 7.43 13.63
CA GLU A 232 -19.37 5.99 13.90
C GLU A 232 -20.74 5.64 14.48
N TRP A 233 -21.30 4.54 14.01
CA TRP A 233 -22.62 4.05 14.40
C TRP A 233 -22.59 2.54 14.57
N GLU A 234 -23.19 2.04 15.66
CA GLU A 234 -23.18 0.61 15.98
C GLU A 234 -24.17 -0.21 15.14
N SER A 235 -25.16 0.43 14.51
CA SER A 235 -26.18 -0.22 13.70
C SER A 235 -26.82 0.75 12.71
N ILE A 236 -27.51 0.20 11.69
CA ILE A 236 -28.33 1.00 10.77
C ILE A 236 -29.44 1.74 11.51
N GLU A 237 -30.03 1.13 12.54
CA GLU A 237 -31.09 1.76 13.33
C GLU A 237 -30.58 3.02 14.06
N ALA A 238 -29.44 2.90 14.75
CA ALA A 238 -28.78 4.03 15.39
C ALA A 238 -28.36 5.10 14.37
N TYR A 239 -27.85 4.69 13.21
CA TYR A 239 -27.51 5.63 12.13
C TYR A 239 -28.71 6.41 11.61
N LEU A 240 -29.86 5.75 11.45
CA LEU A 240 -31.09 6.41 11.01
C LEU A 240 -31.68 7.37 12.05
N ASP A 241 -31.26 7.29 13.32
CA ASP A 241 -31.62 8.25 14.39
C ASP A 241 -30.68 9.47 14.40
N ALA A 242 -29.63 9.48 13.58
CA ALA A 242 -28.70 10.60 13.46
C ALA A 242 -29.41 11.88 12.96
N ALA A 243 -28.84 13.03 13.33
CA ALA A 243 -29.35 14.32 12.86
C ALA A 243 -29.25 14.49 11.33
N GLU A 244 -28.28 13.85 10.68
CA GLU A 244 -28.07 13.88 9.23
C GLU A 244 -27.74 12.46 8.73
N VAL A 245 -28.60 11.93 7.86
CA VAL A 245 -28.44 10.65 7.18
C VAL A 245 -28.09 10.91 5.72
N CYS A 246 -27.10 10.20 5.18
CA CYS A 246 -26.63 10.40 3.82
C CYS A 246 -27.54 9.75 2.76
N ASP A 247 -27.39 10.17 1.51
CA ASP A 247 -28.06 9.58 0.34
C ASP A 247 -27.23 8.46 -0.34
N CYS A 248 -25.96 8.27 0.02
CA CYS A 248 -25.07 7.28 -0.57
C CYS A 248 -24.72 6.16 0.42
N TRP A 249 -25.36 5.01 0.31
CA TRP A 249 -25.17 3.88 1.22
C TRP A 249 -24.35 2.79 0.53
N TYR A 250 -23.17 2.46 1.05
CA TYR A 250 -22.29 1.44 0.51
C TYR A 250 -22.21 0.24 1.44
N PHE A 251 -22.88 -0.85 1.08
CA PHE A 251 -22.89 -2.08 1.86
C PHE A 251 -21.74 -3.00 1.49
N THR A 252 -21.19 -3.69 2.47
CA THR A 252 -20.22 -4.77 2.28
C THR A 252 -20.84 -6.13 2.61
N ARG A 253 -20.26 -7.18 2.04
CA ARG A 253 -20.62 -8.54 2.43
C ARG A 253 -20.04 -8.82 3.82
N LEU A 254 -20.89 -9.26 4.74
CA LEU A 254 -20.48 -9.88 6.00
C LEU A 254 -19.64 -11.13 5.74
N GLN A 255 -18.39 -11.14 6.24
CA GLN A 255 -17.48 -12.28 6.13
C GLN A 255 -17.37 -13.04 7.47
N LEU A 256 -18.52 -13.35 8.08
CA LEU A 256 -18.61 -13.98 9.40
C LEU A 256 -17.89 -15.34 9.42
N GLU A 257 -17.75 -16.01 8.26
CA GLU A 257 -16.96 -17.23 8.10
C GLU A 257 -15.46 -17.08 8.43
N ARG A 258 -14.95 -15.85 8.50
CA ARG A 258 -13.55 -15.54 8.82
C ARG A 258 -13.33 -15.23 10.30
N MET A 259 -14.40 -15.24 11.10
CA MET A 259 -14.39 -14.83 12.49
C MET A 259 -14.30 -16.05 13.40
N GLY A 260 -13.58 -15.91 14.52
CA GLY A 260 -13.35 -17.01 15.47
C GLY A 260 -14.63 -17.55 16.10
N ASP A 261 -14.52 -18.69 16.80
CA ASP A 261 -15.68 -19.40 17.37
C ASP A 261 -16.58 -18.52 18.27
N GLU A 262 -16.01 -17.53 18.97
CA GLU A 262 -16.75 -16.61 19.85
C GLU A 262 -17.72 -15.67 19.11
N ILE A 263 -17.42 -15.31 17.85
CA ILE A 263 -18.27 -14.42 17.05
C ILE A 263 -19.41 -15.20 16.38
N ARG A 264 -19.24 -16.51 16.17
CA ARG A 264 -20.27 -17.37 15.59
C ARG A 264 -21.55 -17.39 16.43
N ASP A 265 -21.42 -17.31 17.75
CA ASP A 265 -22.58 -17.33 18.67
C ASP A 265 -23.40 -16.02 18.61
N ARG A 266 -22.83 -14.92 18.11
CA ARG A 266 -23.48 -13.62 17.93
C ARG A 266 -23.74 -13.28 16.46
N GLU A 267 -23.60 -14.24 15.56
CA GLU A 267 -23.66 -14.03 14.11
C GLU A 267 -24.97 -13.35 13.67
N ASP A 268 -26.11 -13.80 14.20
CA ASP A 268 -27.42 -13.26 13.83
C ASP A 268 -27.64 -11.84 14.37
N GLU A 269 -27.16 -11.54 15.59
CA GLU A 269 -27.19 -10.20 16.19
C GLU A 269 -26.37 -9.20 15.35
N LEU A 270 -25.10 -9.55 15.04
CA LEU A 270 -24.20 -8.70 14.24
C LEU A 270 -24.77 -8.47 12.85
N ARG A 271 -25.39 -9.50 12.26
CA ARG A 271 -26.01 -9.41 10.94
C ARG A 271 -27.24 -8.51 10.96
N GLU A 272 -28.09 -8.63 11.97
CA GLU A 272 -29.30 -7.80 12.09
C GLU A 272 -28.95 -6.32 12.17
N ALA A 273 -27.91 -5.95 12.94
CA ALA A 273 -27.44 -4.58 13.10
C ALA A 273 -27.10 -3.87 11.77
N VAL A 274 -26.66 -4.63 10.76
CA VAL A 274 -26.21 -4.11 9.45
C VAL A 274 -27.06 -4.57 8.27
N THR A 275 -28.22 -5.19 8.52
CA THR A 275 -29.16 -5.61 7.47
C THR A 275 -30.30 -4.61 7.34
N PHE A 276 -30.49 -4.05 6.14
CA PHE A 276 -31.57 -3.08 5.91
C PHE A 276 -32.95 -3.72 6.04
N GLN A 277 -33.90 -3.03 6.68
CA GLN A 277 -35.26 -3.53 6.88
C GLN A 277 -36.31 -2.64 6.23
N ARG A 278 -37.42 -3.24 5.75
CA ARG A 278 -38.52 -2.53 5.07
C ARG A 278 -39.11 -1.38 5.91
N ARG A 279 -39.15 -1.54 7.24
CA ARG A 279 -39.66 -0.53 8.18
C ARG A 279 -38.91 0.81 8.13
N TRP A 280 -37.69 0.83 7.57
CA TRP A 280 -36.86 2.03 7.49
C TRP A 280 -36.99 2.79 6.17
N LEU A 281 -37.78 2.31 5.20
CA LEU A 281 -37.93 2.97 3.90
C LEU A 281 -38.37 4.43 4.00
N GLU A 282 -39.29 4.74 4.92
CA GLU A 282 -39.83 6.09 5.12
C GLU A 282 -38.87 7.04 5.85
N ARG A 283 -37.77 6.50 6.41
CA ARG A 283 -36.73 7.27 7.13
C ARG A 283 -35.59 7.71 6.22
N LEU A 284 -35.54 7.21 4.98
CA LEU A 284 -34.45 7.52 4.06
C LEU A 284 -34.60 8.93 3.46
N PRO A 285 -33.48 9.65 3.26
CA PRO A 285 -33.47 10.87 2.46
C PRO A 285 -34.03 10.68 1.05
N GLN A 286 -34.41 11.78 0.41
CA GLN A 286 -34.74 11.73 -1.01
C GLN A 286 -33.50 11.39 -1.84
N ASN A 287 -33.71 10.67 -2.95
CA ASN A 287 -32.66 10.24 -3.88
C ASN A 287 -31.63 9.25 -3.32
N THR A 288 -31.88 8.63 -2.16
CA THR A 288 -30.98 7.61 -1.61
C THR A 288 -30.71 6.48 -2.61
N ARG A 289 -29.44 6.07 -2.70
CA ARG A 289 -28.97 4.92 -3.49
C ARG A 289 -28.11 4.00 -2.64
N PHE A 290 -28.32 2.71 -2.84
CA PHE A 290 -27.58 1.63 -2.19
C PHE A 290 -26.62 1.01 -3.19
N PHE A 291 -25.36 0.88 -2.79
CA PHE A 291 -24.25 0.32 -3.53
C PHE A 291 -23.72 -0.90 -2.80
N HIS A 292 -23.08 -1.81 -3.55
CA HIS A 292 -22.44 -2.98 -3.00
C HIS A 292 -21.42 -3.50 -4.03
N PRO A 293 -20.16 -3.82 -3.63
CA PRO A 293 -19.15 -4.33 -4.56
C PRO A 293 -19.46 -5.74 -5.09
N LEU A 294 -20.45 -6.40 -4.47
CA LEU A 294 -20.90 -7.76 -4.71
C LEU A 294 -19.79 -8.84 -4.53
N PRO A 295 -20.15 -10.13 -4.38
CA PRO A 295 -21.51 -10.69 -4.30
C PRO A 295 -22.22 -10.39 -2.98
N ARG A 296 -23.55 -10.29 -3.04
CA ARG A 296 -24.42 -10.41 -1.85
C ARG A 296 -24.48 -11.86 -1.39
N HIS A 297 -24.64 -12.08 -0.09
CA HIS A 297 -24.87 -13.43 0.43
C HIS A 297 -26.19 -14.00 -0.10
N ARG A 298 -26.19 -15.25 -0.58
CA ARG A 298 -27.35 -15.86 -1.26
C ARG A 298 -28.60 -15.99 -0.38
N VAL A 299 -28.43 -16.43 0.87
CA VAL A 299 -29.55 -16.74 1.79
C VAL A 299 -29.88 -15.57 2.73
N LYS A 300 -28.85 -14.99 3.35
CA LYS A 300 -28.96 -13.92 4.34
C LYS A 300 -28.25 -12.62 3.89
N PRO A 301 -28.71 -11.91 2.84
CA PRO A 301 -28.07 -10.69 2.35
C PRO A 301 -28.32 -9.47 3.28
N VAL A 302 -27.31 -8.61 3.45
CA VAL A 302 -27.44 -7.33 4.17
C VAL A 302 -28.28 -6.28 3.43
N ILE A 303 -28.35 -6.40 2.10
CA ILE A 303 -29.31 -5.70 1.24
C ILE A 303 -30.34 -6.74 0.78
N PRO A 304 -31.55 -6.80 1.40
CA PRO A 304 -32.55 -7.80 1.03
C PRO A 304 -33.06 -7.67 -0.40
N SER A 305 -33.49 -8.81 -0.96
CA SER A 305 -33.92 -8.92 -2.37
C SER A 305 -35.13 -8.06 -2.73
N PHE A 306 -35.95 -7.64 -1.77
CA PHE A 306 -37.07 -6.74 -2.06
C PHE A 306 -36.60 -5.37 -2.58
N LEU A 307 -35.34 -4.99 -2.32
CA LEU A 307 -34.76 -3.74 -2.78
C LEU A 307 -34.38 -3.78 -4.26
N ASP A 308 -34.27 -4.96 -4.87
CA ASP A 308 -33.78 -5.15 -6.24
C ASP A 308 -34.63 -4.40 -7.27
N ALA A 309 -35.95 -4.36 -7.07
CA ALA A 309 -36.89 -3.67 -7.95
C ALA A 309 -37.15 -2.21 -7.55
N THR A 310 -36.46 -1.69 -6.53
CA THR A 310 -36.68 -0.33 -6.04
C THR A 310 -35.70 0.66 -6.66
N GLN A 311 -36.04 1.95 -6.59
CA GLN A 311 -35.10 3.01 -6.98
C GLN A 311 -33.88 3.09 -6.05
N LEU A 312 -33.87 2.41 -4.89
CA LEU A 312 -32.67 2.36 -4.05
C LEU A 312 -31.55 1.54 -4.70
N ASN A 313 -31.84 0.64 -5.64
CA ASN A 313 -30.82 -0.18 -6.30
C ASN A 313 -29.86 0.66 -7.16
N GLY A 314 -28.65 0.88 -6.66
CA GLY A 314 -27.52 1.47 -7.39
C GLY A 314 -26.43 0.45 -7.75
N TRP A 315 -26.41 -0.73 -7.12
CA TRP A 315 -25.34 -1.73 -7.28
C TRP A 315 -25.33 -2.41 -8.66
N ASP A 316 -26.46 -2.45 -9.38
CA ASP A 316 -26.50 -2.99 -10.74
C ASP A 316 -25.82 -2.04 -11.73
N GLY A 317 -26.11 -0.74 -11.64
CA GLY A 317 -25.44 0.30 -12.43
C GLY A 317 -23.94 0.37 -12.12
N GLN A 318 -23.58 0.30 -10.83
CA GLN A 318 -22.19 0.19 -10.37
C GLN A 318 -21.46 -0.99 -11.02
N SER A 319 -22.12 -2.15 -11.10
CA SER A 319 -21.55 -3.36 -11.68
C SER A 319 -21.28 -3.22 -13.17
N ILE A 320 -22.19 -2.58 -13.90
CA ILE A 320 -22.03 -2.27 -15.33
C ILE A 320 -20.88 -1.28 -15.54
N ASN A 321 -20.76 -0.28 -14.67
CA ASN A 321 -19.67 0.70 -14.73
C ASN A 321 -18.28 0.07 -14.63
N GLY A 322 -18.16 -1.06 -13.92
CA GLY A 322 -16.93 -1.84 -13.89
C GLY A 322 -16.42 -2.32 -15.25
N PHE A 323 -17.29 -2.53 -16.26
CA PHE A 323 -16.82 -2.82 -17.62
C PHE A 323 -16.15 -1.59 -18.25
N PHE A 324 -16.84 -0.44 -18.21
CA PHE A 324 -16.36 0.79 -18.85
C PHE A 324 -15.08 1.32 -18.21
N THR A 325 -14.98 1.32 -16.87
CA THR A 325 -13.76 1.79 -16.20
C THR A 325 -12.57 0.91 -16.56
N ARG A 326 -12.75 -0.42 -16.55
CA ARG A 326 -11.67 -1.38 -16.86
C ARG A 326 -11.20 -1.33 -18.31
N VAL A 327 -12.09 -0.99 -19.25
CA VAL A 327 -11.71 -0.66 -20.65
C VAL A 327 -10.76 0.55 -20.66
N ILE A 328 -11.10 1.61 -19.94
CA ILE A 328 -10.26 2.81 -19.90
C ILE A 328 -8.98 2.58 -19.12
N GLU A 329 -9.00 1.83 -18.01
CA GLU A 329 -7.80 1.44 -17.27
C GLU A 329 -6.80 0.73 -18.19
N LEU A 330 -7.25 -0.27 -18.97
CA LEU A 330 -6.40 -0.96 -19.95
C LEU A 330 -5.89 0.00 -21.02
N ALA A 331 -6.74 0.86 -21.58
CA ALA A 331 -6.35 1.82 -22.62
C ALA A 331 -5.31 2.84 -22.12
N ILE A 332 -5.45 3.32 -20.87
CA ILE A 332 -4.54 4.26 -20.24
C ILE A 332 -3.16 3.61 -20.05
N VAL A 333 -3.09 2.46 -19.39
CA VAL A 333 -1.79 1.81 -19.12
C VAL A 333 -1.14 1.27 -20.40
N ALA A 334 -1.94 0.90 -21.40
CA ALA A 334 -1.47 0.56 -22.74
C ALA A 334 -0.96 1.79 -23.51
N GLY A 335 -1.23 3.00 -23.05
CA GLY A 335 -0.80 4.25 -23.68
C GLY A 335 -1.63 4.66 -24.89
N GLN A 336 -2.80 4.02 -25.10
CA GLN A 336 -3.79 4.45 -26.09
C GLN A 336 -4.42 5.78 -25.68
N LEU A 337 -4.66 5.95 -24.38
CA LEU A 337 -5.18 7.18 -23.78
C LEU A 337 -4.13 7.78 -22.85
N GLY A 338 -4.14 9.11 -22.69
CA GLY A 338 -3.23 9.85 -21.80
C GLY A 338 -2.27 10.79 -22.52
N GLY A 339 -2.18 10.75 -23.85
CA GLY A 339 -1.36 11.69 -24.63
C GLY A 339 -1.86 13.14 -24.56
N ASP A 340 -3.15 13.33 -24.29
CA ASP A 340 -3.84 14.60 -24.06
C ASP A 340 -3.93 14.99 -22.57
N PHE A 341 -3.38 14.19 -21.65
CA PHE A 341 -3.38 14.51 -20.23
C PHE A 341 -2.48 15.73 -19.93
N SER A 342 -3.02 16.70 -19.21
CA SER A 342 -2.34 17.96 -18.86
C SER A 342 -2.42 18.31 -17.37
N GLY A 343 -2.96 17.41 -16.53
CA GLY A 343 -3.05 17.61 -15.08
C GLY A 343 -1.76 17.30 -14.32
N ALA A 344 -1.80 17.45 -13.01
CA ALA A 344 -0.69 17.10 -12.13
C ALA A 344 -0.57 15.57 -11.98
N GLY A 345 0.63 15.03 -12.16
CA GLY A 345 0.94 13.64 -11.79
C GLY A 345 1.05 13.45 -10.27
N PRO A 346 1.36 12.23 -9.79
CA PRO A 346 1.60 11.98 -8.38
C PRO A 346 2.77 12.83 -7.88
N ALA A 347 2.70 13.26 -6.63
CA ALA A 347 3.81 13.98 -6.01
C ALA A 347 5.06 13.09 -6.03
N PRO A 348 6.22 13.61 -6.46
CA PRO A 348 7.45 12.83 -6.47
C PRO A 348 7.80 12.39 -5.05
N GLU A 349 8.27 11.14 -4.90
CA GLU A 349 8.81 10.68 -3.62
C GLU A 349 9.95 11.61 -3.18
N SER A 350 9.88 12.12 -1.95
CA SER A 350 10.95 12.92 -1.36
C SER A 350 12.24 12.11 -1.28
N LYS A 351 13.32 12.64 -1.89
CA LYS A 351 14.69 12.10 -1.80
C LYS A 351 15.43 12.68 -0.61
N ASP A 352 14.77 12.81 0.53
CA ASP A 352 15.39 13.42 1.71
C ASP A 352 16.52 12.52 2.24
N GLU A 353 17.76 12.80 1.83
CA GLU A 353 18.95 12.13 2.37
C GLU A 353 19.55 12.87 3.58
N SER A 354 18.82 13.83 4.19
CA SER A 354 19.32 14.69 5.27
C SER A 354 19.60 14.00 6.61
N PHE A 355 19.46 12.67 6.68
CA PHE A 355 19.62 11.89 7.91
C PHE A 355 21.09 11.57 8.27
N ILE A 356 22.06 11.95 7.42
CA ILE A 356 23.50 11.89 7.75
C ILE A 356 24.04 13.31 7.74
N THR A 357 24.46 13.81 8.90
CA THR A 357 25.02 15.16 9.03
C THR A 357 26.49 15.10 9.39
N GLU A 358 27.36 15.64 8.53
CA GLU A 358 28.75 15.91 8.91
C GLU A 358 28.81 17.13 9.83
N VAL A 359 29.44 16.95 10.99
CA VAL A 359 29.54 17.97 12.04
C VAL A 359 30.86 18.71 11.88
N ALA A 360 30.80 20.02 11.67
CA ALA A 360 31.98 20.88 11.62
C ALA A 360 32.80 20.75 12.92
N LEU A 361 34.09 20.49 12.77
CA LEU A 361 35.01 20.33 13.90
C LEU A 361 35.49 21.71 14.36
N THR A 362 34.96 22.21 15.47
CA THR A 362 35.53 23.39 16.14
C THR A 362 36.86 23.02 16.83
N ARG A 363 37.93 23.77 16.54
CA ARG A 363 39.33 23.69 17.04
C ARG A 363 39.71 22.40 17.79
N LYS A 364 40.53 21.56 17.15
CA LYS A 364 41.31 20.40 17.68
C LYS A 364 40.74 19.81 18.98
N THR A 365 39.61 19.12 18.89
CA THR A 365 39.19 18.15 19.92
C THR A 365 40.21 17.02 19.92
N ARG A 366 41.27 17.14 20.73
CA ARG A 366 42.14 16.00 21.07
C ARG A 366 41.23 14.96 21.73
N VAL A 367 41.41 13.69 21.38
CA VAL A 367 40.83 12.60 22.18
C VAL A 367 41.41 12.78 23.59
N GLU A 368 40.61 13.25 24.55
CA GLU A 368 41.07 13.42 25.93
C GLU A 368 41.58 12.06 26.44
N ASP A 369 42.74 12.03 27.10
CA ASP A 369 43.32 10.87 27.80
C ASP A 369 42.47 10.43 29.02
N ARG A 370 41.15 10.66 29.00
CA ARG A 370 40.21 10.15 29.98
C ARG A 370 39.88 8.72 29.60
N PHE A 371 40.52 7.78 30.28
CA PHE A 371 40.11 6.38 30.32
C PHE A 371 38.62 6.29 30.66
N LYS A 372 37.76 6.06 29.67
CA LYS A 372 36.45 5.46 29.94
C LYS A 372 36.76 4.03 30.39
N VAL A 373 36.47 3.72 31.65
CA VAL A 373 36.88 2.50 32.35
C VAL A 373 36.87 1.28 31.41
N GLY A 374 38.06 0.74 31.10
CA GLY A 374 38.22 -0.49 30.31
C GLY A 374 38.40 -0.36 28.79
N ILE A 375 38.30 0.82 28.17
CA ILE A 375 38.55 1.00 26.73
C ILE A 375 39.76 1.93 26.47
N LYS A 376 40.79 1.37 25.80
CA LYS A 376 41.93 2.15 25.31
C LYS A 376 41.47 3.09 24.17
N PRO A 377 41.81 4.39 24.21
CA PRO A 377 41.56 5.30 23.10
C PRO A 377 42.20 4.81 21.80
N VAL A 378 41.51 5.01 20.67
CA VAL A 378 42.02 4.64 19.35
C VAL A 378 42.92 5.74 18.82
N ASP A 379 44.17 5.41 18.48
CA ASP A 379 45.11 6.36 17.87
C ASP A 379 44.74 6.64 16.40
N ASN A 380 44.36 5.58 15.67
CA ASN A 380 43.92 5.60 14.28
C ASN A 380 42.78 4.58 14.06
N GLY A 381 41.59 5.02 13.67
CA GLY A 381 40.44 4.15 13.46
C GLY A 381 39.08 4.85 13.58
N THR A 382 38.02 4.07 13.70
CA THR A 382 36.63 4.55 13.75
C THR A 382 36.03 4.31 15.14
N VAL A 383 35.35 5.32 15.69
CA VAL A 383 34.60 5.22 16.95
C VAL A 383 33.13 5.53 16.72
N ILE A 384 32.27 4.55 16.96
CA ILE A 384 30.81 4.69 16.97
C ILE A 384 30.41 4.90 18.44
N ASP A 385 29.89 6.09 18.77
CA ASP A 385 29.47 6.49 20.12
C ASP A 385 27.97 6.84 20.14
N HIS A 386 27.37 6.91 21.32
CA HIS A 386 25.95 7.20 21.54
C HIS A 386 24.99 6.15 20.97
N ILE A 387 25.44 4.90 20.86
CA ILE A 387 24.60 3.77 20.43
C ILE A 387 23.48 3.58 21.45
N ALA A 388 22.22 3.60 20.99
CA ALA A 388 21.01 3.46 21.81
C ALA A 388 21.03 4.27 23.13
N LYS A 389 21.52 5.52 23.08
CA LYS A 389 21.64 6.39 24.27
C LYS A 389 20.27 6.56 24.95
N GLY A 390 20.20 6.32 26.25
CA GLY A 390 18.97 6.40 27.04
C GLY A 390 18.21 5.08 27.15
N GLY A 391 18.58 4.06 26.38
CA GLY A 391 18.09 2.70 26.56
C GLY A 391 18.71 2.00 27.77
N THR A 392 18.14 0.85 28.10
CA THR A 392 18.65 -0.10 29.09
C THR A 392 19.98 -0.70 28.62
N PRO A 393 20.85 -1.17 29.54
CA PRO A 393 22.08 -1.88 29.17
C PRO A 393 21.85 -3.04 28.20
N GLU A 394 20.75 -3.76 28.35
CA GLU A 394 20.33 -4.88 27.51
C GLU A 394 20.03 -4.43 26.08
N GLU A 395 19.22 -3.38 25.90
CA GLU A 395 18.91 -2.79 24.58
C GLU A 395 20.17 -2.24 23.89
N ILE A 396 21.09 -1.66 24.67
CA ILE A 396 22.35 -1.14 24.12
C ILE A 396 23.25 -2.28 23.65
N TRP A 397 23.35 -3.37 24.42
CA TRP A 397 24.12 -4.55 24.01
C TRP A 397 23.53 -5.19 22.76
N ASP A 398 22.22 -5.41 22.71
CA ASP A 398 21.53 -5.88 21.50
C ASP A 398 21.88 -5.00 20.30
N ARG A 399 21.78 -3.67 20.44
CA ARG A 399 22.14 -2.72 19.37
C ARG A 399 23.60 -2.85 18.93
N ILE A 400 24.54 -3.01 19.86
CA ILE A 400 25.96 -3.24 19.54
C ILE A 400 26.14 -4.53 18.72
N TYR A 401 25.49 -5.62 19.12
CA TYR A 401 25.55 -6.89 18.39
C TYR A 401 24.96 -6.77 16.98
N ARG A 402 23.81 -6.11 16.84
CA ARG A 402 23.17 -5.83 15.54
C ARG A 402 24.08 -5.03 14.61
N ILE A 403 24.69 -3.95 15.10
CA ILE A 403 25.65 -3.13 14.33
C ILE A 403 26.77 -4.00 13.77
N ARG A 404 27.41 -4.82 14.62
CA ARG A 404 28.55 -5.63 14.19
C ARG A 404 28.17 -6.67 13.17
N ARG A 405 27.03 -7.34 13.36
CA ARG A 405 26.52 -8.35 12.44
C ARG A 405 26.22 -7.74 11.06
N ILE A 406 25.43 -6.66 11.03
CA ILE A 406 24.93 -6.05 9.79
C ILE A 406 26.04 -5.36 8.99
N LEU A 407 26.95 -4.66 9.68
CA LEU A 407 28.12 -4.05 9.05
C LEU A 407 29.27 -5.05 8.84
N LYS A 408 29.09 -6.33 9.22
CA LYS A 408 30.10 -7.39 9.11
C LYS A 408 31.45 -6.99 9.73
N LEU A 409 31.42 -6.32 10.88
CA LEU A 409 32.60 -5.85 11.59
C LEU A 409 33.30 -6.99 12.32
N ASN A 410 33.86 -7.94 11.57
CA ASN A 410 34.62 -9.09 12.06
C ASN A 410 36.10 -8.73 12.30
N VAL A 411 36.32 -7.58 12.95
CA VAL A 411 37.65 -7.03 13.23
C VAL A 411 37.89 -6.91 14.73
N ARG A 412 39.16 -6.93 15.12
CA ARG A 412 39.56 -6.66 16.52
C ARG A 412 39.17 -5.23 16.88
N GLY A 413 38.60 -5.07 18.06
CA GLY A 413 38.14 -3.78 18.57
C GLY A 413 37.67 -3.90 20.00
N SER A 414 37.18 -2.80 20.55
CA SER A 414 36.61 -2.73 21.90
C SER A 414 35.17 -2.23 21.82
N GLN A 415 34.34 -2.68 22.74
CA GLN A 415 32.93 -2.30 22.80
C GLN A 415 32.44 -2.35 24.25
N GLY A 416 31.44 -1.56 24.57
CA GLY A 416 30.86 -1.58 25.91
C GLY A 416 29.70 -0.61 26.10
N VAL A 417 29.06 -0.75 27.25
CA VAL A 417 28.01 0.14 27.74
C VAL A 417 28.59 1.03 28.83
N PHE A 418 28.35 2.33 28.71
CA PHE A 418 28.93 3.35 29.59
C PHE A 418 27.85 4.33 30.04
N HIS A 419 28.07 4.98 31.18
CA HIS A 419 27.27 6.14 31.55
C HIS A 419 27.54 7.33 30.61
N GLY A 420 26.49 8.09 30.34
CA GLY A 420 26.55 9.38 29.68
C GLY A 420 27.10 10.46 30.63
N VAL A 421 26.86 11.72 30.26
CA VAL A 421 27.16 12.86 31.15
C VAL A 421 26.25 12.83 32.38
N ASP A 422 24.98 12.42 32.19
CA ASP A 422 24.10 12.05 33.29
C ASP A 422 24.36 10.58 33.66
N PRO A 423 24.75 10.27 34.92
CA PRO A 423 24.96 8.90 35.38
C PRO A 423 23.74 7.99 35.26
N ARG A 424 22.52 8.55 35.13
CA ARG A 424 21.29 7.78 34.94
C ARG A 424 21.08 7.33 33.49
N VAL A 425 21.84 7.87 32.55
CA VAL A 425 21.69 7.61 31.12
C VAL A 425 22.82 6.69 30.66
N TYR A 426 22.48 5.52 30.11
CA TYR A 426 23.47 4.64 29.48
C TYR A 426 23.64 4.97 28.00
N LYS A 427 24.80 4.60 27.44
CA LYS A 427 25.09 4.61 26.00
C LYS A 427 26.09 3.54 25.62
N GLY A 428 25.97 3.04 24.39
CA GLY A 428 26.93 2.10 23.82
C GLY A 428 28.05 2.80 23.06
N LEU A 429 29.19 2.12 23.00
CA LEU A 429 30.34 2.53 22.21
C LEU A 429 30.98 1.31 21.54
N ILE A 430 31.36 1.47 20.26
CA ILE A 430 32.20 0.53 19.51
C ILE A 430 33.43 1.30 19.01
N SER A 431 34.61 0.72 19.22
CA SER A 431 35.90 1.26 18.84
C SER A 431 36.60 0.25 17.93
N LEU A 432 36.91 0.69 16.71
CA LEU A 432 37.43 -0.12 15.61
C LEU A 432 38.81 0.44 15.20
N PRO A 433 39.90 -0.04 15.79
CA PRO A 433 41.26 0.27 15.33
C PRO A 433 41.44 -0.07 13.86
N ASP A 434 42.27 0.70 13.17
CA ASP A 434 42.69 0.48 11.77
C ASP A 434 41.60 0.59 10.69
N ILE A 435 40.33 0.83 11.07
CA ILE A 435 39.26 1.22 10.15
C ILE A 435 39.26 2.75 10.01
N LEU A 436 39.97 3.26 8.99
CA LEU A 436 40.21 4.70 8.82
C LEU A 436 39.12 5.41 8.00
N GLU A 437 38.31 4.65 7.28
CA GLU A 437 37.25 5.14 6.41
C GLU A 437 35.97 4.34 6.64
N ILE A 438 34.84 5.00 6.43
CA ILE A 438 33.52 4.37 6.44
C ILE A 438 32.78 4.85 5.19
N SER A 439 32.29 3.92 4.40
CA SER A 439 31.58 4.25 3.16
C SER A 439 30.22 4.90 3.44
N PRO A 440 29.68 5.70 2.51
CA PRO A 440 28.31 6.21 2.62
C PRO A 440 27.28 5.11 2.82
N THR A 441 27.46 3.95 2.19
CA THR A 441 26.59 2.78 2.36
C THR A 441 26.63 2.24 3.78
N GLU A 442 27.81 2.17 4.42
CA GLU A 442 27.93 1.76 5.82
C GLU A 442 27.34 2.79 6.78
N LEU A 443 27.49 4.09 6.51
CA LEU A 443 26.81 5.14 7.28
C LEU A 443 25.28 5.03 7.16
N LYS A 444 24.74 4.79 5.97
CA LYS A 444 23.30 4.57 5.76
C LYS A 444 22.82 3.33 6.52
N LYS A 445 23.60 2.23 6.48
CA LYS A 445 23.31 1.03 7.27
C LYS A 445 23.33 1.29 8.77
N LEU A 446 24.34 2.01 9.25
CA LEU A 446 24.45 2.34 10.66
C LEU A 446 23.34 3.28 11.13
N ALA A 447 22.92 4.23 10.30
CA ALA A 447 21.80 5.12 10.60
C ALA A 447 20.48 4.34 10.71
N ALA A 448 20.26 3.36 9.82
CA ALA A 448 19.11 2.46 9.90
C ALA A 448 19.16 1.57 11.13
N VAL A 449 20.32 1.02 11.48
CA VAL A 449 20.48 0.07 12.59
C VAL A 449 20.57 0.77 13.94
N SER A 450 21.10 1.97 14.06
CA SER A 450 21.19 2.70 15.33
C SER A 450 21.06 4.21 15.09
N PRO A 451 19.84 4.69 14.83
CA PRO A 451 19.58 6.12 14.72
C PRO A 451 20.00 6.84 16.02
N GLY A 452 20.47 8.09 15.88
CA GLY A 452 20.95 8.91 16.98
C GLY A 452 22.43 8.72 17.35
N CYS A 453 23.12 7.71 16.81
CA CYS A 453 24.54 7.51 17.09
C CYS A 453 25.44 8.51 16.35
N THR A 454 26.70 8.58 16.76
CA THR A 454 27.73 9.41 16.13
C THR A 454 28.93 8.57 15.71
N VAL A 455 29.44 8.82 14.51
CA VAL A 455 30.65 8.17 13.98
C VAL A 455 31.78 9.18 13.97
N ASN A 456 32.92 8.83 14.57
CA ASN A 456 34.11 9.68 14.61
C ASN A 456 35.25 8.94 13.91
N LEU A 457 35.79 9.52 12.84
CA LEU A 457 37.00 9.04 12.18
C LEU A 457 38.21 9.68 12.86
N VAL A 458 39.07 8.87 13.47
CA VAL A 458 40.22 9.32 14.27
C VAL A 458 41.50 9.00 13.52
N LYS A 459 42.37 10.00 13.37
CA LYS A 459 43.73 9.85 12.84
C LYS A 459 44.70 10.69 13.65
N ASP A 460 45.82 10.10 14.05
CA ASP A 460 46.85 10.71 14.90
C ASP A 460 46.26 11.32 16.19
N ARG A 461 45.38 10.57 16.88
CA ARG A 461 44.66 11.00 18.10
C ARG A 461 43.78 12.25 17.93
N SER A 462 43.40 12.56 16.71
CA SER A 462 42.51 13.68 16.39
C SER A 462 41.33 13.23 15.55
N VAL A 463 40.12 13.69 15.91
CA VAL A 463 38.94 13.46 15.09
C VAL A 463 39.10 14.25 13.79
N LYS A 464 39.07 13.57 12.64
CA LYS A 464 39.17 14.16 11.31
C LYS A 464 37.82 14.39 10.65
N ALA A 465 36.87 13.51 10.93
CA ALA A 465 35.48 13.65 10.50
C ALA A 465 34.56 13.16 11.61
N LYS A 466 33.39 13.79 11.72
CA LYS A 466 32.35 13.39 12.65
C LYS A 466 31.00 13.42 11.97
N TYR A 467 30.30 12.31 12.01
CA TYR A 467 28.95 12.18 11.46
C TYR A 467 27.95 11.99 12.61
N ARG A 468 26.81 12.67 12.53
CA ARG A 468 25.63 12.40 13.34
C ARG A 468 24.58 11.74 12.47
N LEU A 469 24.06 10.62 12.94
CA LEU A 469 23.10 9.81 12.19
C LEU A 469 21.71 9.99 12.80
N ALA A 470 20.73 10.34 11.98
CA ALA A 470 19.33 10.41 12.35
C ALA A 470 18.58 9.19 11.79
N MET A 471 17.33 9.02 12.24
CA MET A 471 16.44 7.99 11.72
C MET A 471 16.22 8.21 10.22
N PRO A 472 16.58 7.24 9.35
CA PRO A 472 16.43 7.39 7.93
C PRO A 472 14.95 7.43 7.53
N PRO A 473 14.61 8.06 6.40
CA PRO A 473 13.24 8.04 5.90
C PRO A 473 12.85 6.68 5.34
N LYS A 474 13.81 5.78 5.05
CA LYS A 474 13.55 4.46 4.44
C LYS A 474 14.53 3.41 4.97
N ILE A 475 14.05 2.19 5.15
CA ILE A 475 14.84 1.03 5.59
C ILE A 475 14.55 -0.14 4.64
N TYR A 476 15.56 -0.60 3.93
CA TYR A 476 15.46 -1.63 2.89
C TYR A 476 16.83 -2.30 2.66
N ASN A 477 16.87 -3.45 1.99
CA ASN A 477 18.09 -4.21 1.70
C ASN A 477 18.86 -4.72 2.95
N PHE A 478 18.13 -5.08 4.01
CA PHE A 478 18.67 -5.84 5.14
C PHE A 478 18.10 -7.25 5.12
N ALA A 479 18.92 -8.25 5.42
CA ALA A 479 18.45 -9.63 5.57
C ALA A 479 17.72 -9.83 6.91
N GLU A 480 17.89 -8.87 7.81
CA GLU A 480 17.46 -8.90 9.21
C GLU A 480 16.20 -8.07 9.48
N ILE A 481 15.50 -7.65 8.44
CA ILE A 481 14.20 -6.99 8.57
C ILE A 481 13.13 -7.82 7.86
N SER A 482 11.89 -7.73 8.32
CA SER A 482 10.74 -8.33 7.64
C SER A 482 9.43 -7.63 7.97
N CYS A 483 8.47 -7.75 7.05
CA CYS A 483 7.11 -7.31 7.30
C CYS A 483 6.42 -8.30 8.25
N LYS A 484 5.85 -7.81 9.36
CA LYS A 484 5.10 -8.63 10.33
C LYS A 484 3.64 -8.86 9.93
N ASN A 485 3.32 -8.70 8.66
CA ASN A 485 2.03 -9.06 8.10
C ASN A 485 2.16 -10.42 7.43
N ALA A 486 1.50 -11.46 7.96
CA ALA A 486 1.59 -12.81 7.40
C ALA A 486 1.09 -12.90 5.96
N GLU A 487 0.17 -12.00 5.56
CA GLU A 487 -0.38 -11.96 4.20
C GLU A 487 0.52 -11.18 3.22
N CYS A 488 1.53 -10.47 3.69
CA CYS A 488 2.38 -9.65 2.82
C CYS A 488 3.34 -10.51 1.98
N VAL A 489 3.53 -10.12 0.72
CA VAL A 489 4.48 -10.74 -0.21
C VAL A 489 5.92 -10.80 0.29
N THR A 490 6.32 -9.90 1.20
CA THR A 490 7.67 -9.87 1.80
C THR A 490 7.74 -10.55 3.16
N TRP A 491 6.65 -11.19 3.62
CA TRP A 491 6.69 -11.99 4.83
C TRP A 491 7.59 -13.22 4.60
N PRO A 492 8.48 -13.59 5.55
CA PRO A 492 9.42 -14.69 5.32
C PRO A 492 8.74 -16.02 4.98
N GLY A 493 7.55 -16.28 5.55
CA GLY A 493 6.78 -17.48 5.24
C GLY A 493 5.97 -17.42 3.94
N ALA A 494 5.98 -16.30 3.20
CA ALA A 494 5.37 -16.22 1.87
C ALA A 494 6.24 -16.89 0.78
N PHE A 495 7.53 -17.12 1.08
CA PHE A 495 8.50 -17.80 0.20
C PHE A 495 8.63 -17.20 -1.21
N GLN A 496 8.37 -15.89 -1.38
CA GLN A 496 8.46 -15.20 -2.68
C GLN A 496 9.83 -14.58 -2.96
N ASN A 497 10.76 -14.60 -2.00
CA ASN A 497 12.08 -14.00 -2.11
C ASN A 497 12.06 -12.51 -2.52
N VAL A 498 11.03 -11.77 -2.07
CA VAL A 498 10.91 -10.32 -2.29
C VAL A 498 11.51 -9.61 -1.07
N PRO A 499 12.54 -8.75 -1.25
CA PRO A 499 13.15 -8.05 -0.15
C PRO A 499 12.16 -7.02 0.44
N PRO A 500 12.02 -6.95 1.78
CA PRO A 500 11.19 -5.96 2.43
C PRO A 500 11.73 -4.54 2.24
N TYR A 501 10.80 -3.60 2.19
CA TYR A 501 11.07 -2.17 2.05
C TYR A 501 10.09 -1.40 2.93
N PHE A 502 10.63 -0.51 3.75
CA PHE A 502 9.86 0.34 4.64
C PHE A 502 10.18 1.81 4.41
N TYR A 503 9.16 2.66 4.49
CA TYR A 503 9.33 4.12 4.52
C TYR A 503 8.73 4.66 5.82
N ARG A 504 9.39 5.64 6.40
CA ARG A 504 9.02 6.30 7.65
C ARG A 504 7.84 7.22 7.40
N THR A 505 6.81 7.13 8.24
CA THR A 505 5.62 7.99 8.15
C THR A 505 5.66 9.07 9.22
N VAL A 506 5.60 8.69 10.49
CA VAL A 506 5.59 9.60 11.64
C VAL A 506 6.44 9.00 12.76
N GLY A 507 7.21 9.83 13.48
CA GLY A 507 7.92 9.36 14.68
C GLY A 507 8.87 8.19 14.38
N GLU A 508 8.70 7.07 15.07
CA GLU A 508 9.45 5.82 14.81
C GLU A 508 8.60 4.78 14.05
N THR A 509 7.46 5.18 13.49
CA THR A 509 6.58 4.32 12.73
C THR A 509 7.01 4.25 11.25
N PHE A 510 7.03 3.04 10.72
CA PHE A 510 7.40 2.68 9.37
C PHE A 510 6.28 1.94 8.67
N THR A 511 6.00 2.29 7.42
CA THR A 511 5.00 1.62 6.58
C THR A 511 5.69 0.71 5.57
N CYS A 512 5.20 -0.53 5.46
CA CYS A 512 5.62 -1.47 4.42
C CYS A 512 5.22 -0.92 3.04
N ARG A 513 6.16 -0.86 2.11
CA ARG A 513 5.94 -0.39 0.73
C ARG A 513 4.93 -1.24 -0.06
N TYR A 514 4.80 -2.51 0.30
CA TYR A 514 4.02 -3.47 -0.48
C TYR A 514 2.59 -3.60 0.06
N CYS A 515 2.41 -3.95 1.33
CA CYS A 515 1.08 -4.16 1.93
C CYS A 515 0.55 -2.96 2.73
N GLY A 516 1.27 -1.83 2.77
CA GLY A 516 0.82 -0.62 3.48
C GLY A 516 0.71 -0.74 5.01
N LYS A 517 1.04 -1.89 5.62
CA LYS A 517 0.98 -2.08 7.07
C LYS A 517 2.01 -1.20 7.79
N ARG A 518 1.56 -0.51 8.85
CA ARG A 518 2.41 0.26 9.78
C ARG A 518 3.06 -0.67 10.81
N HIS A 519 4.30 -0.39 11.14
CA HIS A 519 5.14 -1.11 12.10
C HIS A 519 5.93 -0.10 12.93
N GLU A 520 6.14 -0.38 14.20
CA GLU A 520 7.14 0.40 14.96
C GLU A 520 8.55 0.00 14.53
N TYR A 521 9.50 0.93 14.69
CA TYR A 521 10.89 0.72 14.29
C TYR A 521 11.50 -0.53 14.92
N GLY A 522 11.16 -0.86 16.16
CA GLY A 522 11.61 -2.09 16.81
C GLY A 522 11.09 -3.35 16.13
N ASP A 523 9.84 -3.31 15.69
CA ASP A 523 9.12 -4.47 15.16
C ASP A 523 9.65 -4.93 13.82
N ILE A 524 10.18 -4.05 12.97
CA ILE A 524 10.62 -4.46 11.63
C ILE A 524 11.86 -5.37 11.65
N TRP A 525 12.60 -5.47 12.77
CA TRP A 525 13.84 -6.25 12.87
C TRP A 525 13.59 -7.68 13.36
N ASP A 526 14.31 -8.65 12.79
CA ASP A 526 14.20 -10.10 13.06
C ASP A 526 15.28 -10.65 14.00
N LEU A 527 15.95 -9.79 14.78
CA LEU A 527 17.18 -10.12 15.52
C LEU A 527 17.03 -10.19 17.04
#